data_AF-A0A820Q332-F1
#
_entry.id   AF-A0A820Q332-F1
#
_cell.length_a   1.000
_cell.length_b   1.000
_cell.length_c   1.000
_cell.angle_alpha   90.00
_cell.angle_beta   90.00
_cell.angle_gamma   90.00
#
_symmetry.space_group_name_H-M   'P 1'
#
loop_
_entity.id
_entity.type
_entity.pdbx_description
1 polymer ?
#
loop_
_entity_poly.entity_id
_entity_poly.type
_entity_poly.pdbx_seq_one_letter_code
_entity_poly.pdbx_strand_id
1 'polypeptide(L)'
;YIIFTSGSTGIPKAVQVRHKNFTEFMCSLIYGDVVNKNDTILQIARCSFDVHVQDILGTFMIGSSLIMLHPRGIMDVDYLASVFKDKNITCITTVPTIIHNFFTYLQQHNYNKVAQYLRSVCSGGM
;
A
#
# COMPACT_ATOMS: atom_id res chain seq x y z
N TYR A 1 12.68 12.03 -2.58
CA TYR A 1 12.27 11.70 -3.96
C TYR A 1 11.57 12.89 -4.57
N ILE A 2 11.29 12.85 -5.88
CA ILE A 2 10.49 13.87 -6.56
C ILE A 2 9.29 13.19 -7.22
N ILE A 3 8.10 13.73 -7.00
CA ILE A 3 6.86 13.29 -7.65
C ILE A 3 6.23 14.48 -8.38
N PHE A 4 5.68 14.22 -9.56
CA PHE A 4 4.98 15.23 -10.35
C PHE A 4 3.47 15.12 -10.14
N THR A 5 2.80 16.26 -9.94
CA THR A 5 1.34 16.35 -9.80
C THR A 5 0.75 17.20 -10.92
N SER A 6 -0.55 17.04 -11.24
CA SER A 6 -1.20 17.59 -12.44
C SER A 6 -1.11 19.12 -12.58
N GLY A 7 -1.03 19.86 -11.47
CA GLY A 7 -0.91 21.32 -11.45
C GLY A 7 -2.16 22.05 -11.97
N SER A 8 -2.65 23.05 -11.21
CA SER A 8 -3.86 23.81 -11.60
C SER A 8 -3.72 24.62 -12.89
N THR A 9 -2.49 24.85 -13.36
CA THR A 9 -2.18 25.60 -14.59
C THR A 9 -2.02 24.70 -15.82
N GLY A 10 -2.25 23.39 -15.70
CA GLY A 10 -2.02 22.39 -16.76
C GLY A 10 -0.55 22.01 -16.96
N ILE A 11 0.37 22.62 -16.20
CA ILE A 11 1.79 22.27 -16.19
C ILE A 11 2.08 21.49 -14.91
N PRO A 12 2.63 20.26 -15.00
CA PRO A 12 2.93 19.47 -13.82
C PRO A 12 3.90 20.16 -12.87
N LYS A 13 3.63 20.05 -11.56
CA LYS A 13 4.49 20.60 -10.50
C LYS A 13 5.29 19.49 -9.85
N ALA A 14 6.61 19.70 -9.71
CA ALA A 14 7.50 18.80 -8.99
C ALA A 14 7.42 19.04 -7.48
N VAL A 15 7.12 18.00 -6.72
CA VAL A 15 7.16 18.00 -5.26
C VAL A 15 8.43 17.29 -4.81
N GLN A 16 9.34 18.02 -4.17
CA GLN A 16 10.58 17.47 -3.64
C GLN A 16 10.40 17.07 -2.17
N VAL A 17 10.52 15.77 -1.88
CA VAL A 17 10.51 15.22 -0.52
C VAL A 17 11.94 14.89 -0.10
N ARG A 18 12.40 15.51 0.99
CA ARG A 18 13.75 15.25 1.53
C ARG A 18 13.75 13.97 2.36
N HIS A 19 14.93 13.37 2.52
CA HIS A 19 15.10 12.17 3.34
C HIS A 19 14.51 12.34 4.75
N LYS A 20 14.82 13.47 5.43
CA LYS A 20 14.26 13.79 6.74
C LYS A 20 12.73 13.80 6.77
N ASN A 21 12.06 14.33 5.75
CA ASN A 21 10.59 14.34 5.72
C ASN A 21 10.04 12.90 5.70
N PHE A 22 10.65 12.04 4.88
CA PHE A 22 10.24 10.64 4.76
C PHE A 22 10.51 9.85 6.05
N THR A 23 11.69 10.01 6.65
CA THR A 23 12.05 9.28 7.88
C THR A 23 11.17 9.68 9.06
N GLU A 24 10.89 10.98 9.24
CA GLU A 24 10.00 11.45 10.31
C GLU A 24 8.56 10.93 10.12
N PHE A 25 8.06 10.94 8.89
CA PHE A 25 6.77 10.34 8.56
C PHE A 25 6.74 8.84 8.90
N MET A 26 7.74 8.06 8.46
CA MET A 26 7.83 6.63 8.79
C MET A 26 7.94 6.38 10.30
N CYS A 27 8.73 7.16 11.03
CA CYS A 27 8.80 7.08 12.49
C CYS A 27 7.43 7.28 13.12
N SER A 28 6.63 8.24 12.63
CA SER A 28 5.28 8.45 13.16
C SER A 28 4.35 7.24 12.97
N LEU A 29 4.43 6.55 11.83
CA LEU A 29 3.68 5.31 11.58
C LEU A 29 4.13 4.16 12.49
N ILE A 30 5.44 4.04 12.72
CA ILE A 30 6.03 3.01 13.58
C ILE A 30 5.62 3.24 15.05
N TYR A 31 5.72 4.49 15.54
CA TYR A 31 5.31 4.84 16.90
C TYR A 31 3.82 4.65 17.13
N GLY A 32 3.00 4.85 16.11
CA GLY A 32 1.56 4.57 16.13
C GLY A 32 1.19 3.08 15.95
N ASP A 33 2.18 2.18 15.85
CA ASP A 33 2.01 0.75 15.53
C ASP A 33 1.21 0.48 14.24
N VAL A 34 1.16 1.45 13.31
CA VAL A 34 0.49 1.29 12.01
C VAL A 34 1.22 0.25 11.16
N VAL A 35 2.55 0.21 11.28
CA VAL A 35 3.44 -0.78 10.65
C VAL A 35 4.54 -1.20 11.61
N ASN A 36 4.94 -2.47 11.58
CA ASN A 36 6.06 -3.00 12.35
C ASN A 36 6.79 -4.13 11.61
N LYS A 37 7.91 -4.60 12.19
CA LYS A 37 8.80 -5.59 11.58
C LYS A 37 8.14 -6.95 11.24
N ASN A 38 7.02 -7.27 11.88
CA ASN A 38 6.32 -8.54 11.65
C ASN A 38 5.29 -8.44 10.52
N ASP A 39 5.11 -7.25 9.93
CA ASP A 39 4.15 -7.08 8.85
C ASP A 39 4.62 -7.67 7.53
N THR A 40 3.64 -8.07 6.72
CA THR A 40 3.81 -8.30 5.29
C THR A 40 3.05 -7.23 4.54
N ILE A 41 3.79 -6.31 3.93
CA ILE A 41 3.30 -5.11 3.24
C ILE A 41 3.07 -5.45 1.76
N LEU A 42 1.88 -5.11 1.25
CA LEU A 42 1.55 -5.29 -0.16
C LEU A 42 1.83 -4.02 -0.96
N GLN A 43 2.69 -4.12 -1.97
CA GLN A 43 3.00 -3.04 -2.89
C GLN A 43 1.95 -2.96 -4.01
N ILE A 44 1.17 -1.87 -4.00
CA ILE A 44 0.07 -1.64 -4.95
C ILE A 44 0.26 -0.39 -5.79
N ALA A 45 0.71 0.69 -5.15
CA ALA A 45 0.72 2.00 -5.77
C ALA A 45 1.67 2.04 -6.98
N ARG A 46 1.29 2.77 -8.03
CA ARG A 46 2.23 3.02 -9.14
C ARG A 46 3.38 3.90 -8.65
N CYS A 47 4.54 3.78 -9.28
CA CYS A 47 5.73 4.59 -8.94
C CYS A 47 5.54 6.11 -9.09
N SER A 48 4.47 6.55 -9.74
CA SER A 48 4.06 7.95 -9.83
C SER A 48 3.44 8.50 -8.54
N PHE A 49 3.14 7.65 -7.55
CA PHE A 49 2.52 8.02 -6.27
C PHE A 49 3.50 7.81 -5.11
N ASP A 50 3.37 8.61 -4.06
CA ASP A 50 4.26 8.59 -2.89
C ASP A 50 4.12 7.31 -2.06
N VAL A 51 2.91 6.73 -2.02
CA VAL A 51 2.64 5.42 -1.41
C VAL A 51 3.58 4.33 -1.95
N HIS A 52 3.99 4.37 -3.22
CA HIS A 52 4.97 3.41 -3.74
C HIS A 52 6.32 3.50 -3.03
N VAL A 53 6.75 4.72 -2.69
CA VAL A 53 8.01 4.94 -1.95
C VAL A 53 7.84 4.51 -0.48
N GLN A 54 6.68 4.79 0.12
CA GLN A 54 6.34 4.32 1.46
C GLN A 54 6.39 2.80 1.55
N ASP A 55 5.71 2.09 0.64
CA ASP A 55 5.69 0.62 0.65
C ASP A 55 7.11 0.07 0.55
N ILE A 56 7.91 0.53 -0.40
CA ILE A 56 9.26 -0.05 -0.62
C ILE A 56 10.24 0.36 0.48
N LEU A 57 10.48 1.66 0.65
CA LEU A 57 11.51 2.13 1.58
C LEU A 57 11.07 1.98 3.04
N GLY A 58 9.77 2.12 3.31
CA GLY A 58 9.23 1.92 4.66
C GLY A 58 9.36 0.48 5.11
N THR A 59 9.06 -0.49 4.23
CA THR A 59 9.28 -1.93 4.50
C THR A 59 10.74 -2.21 4.84
N PHE A 60 11.67 -1.72 4.03
CA PHE A 60 13.10 -1.95 4.27
C PHE A 60 13.61 -1.23 5.52
N MET A 61 13.07 -0.06 5.84
CA MET A 61 13.41 0.69 7.06
C MET A 61 13.04 -0.08 8.33
N ILE A 62 11.90 -0.79 8.34
CA ILE A 62 11.42 -1.53 9.52
C ILE A 62 11.88 -3.00 9.55
N GLY A 63 12.51 -3.48 8.47
CA GLY A 63 12.96 -4.86 8.33
C GLY A 63 11.82 -5.87 8.15
N SER A 64 10.70 -5.44 7.53
CA SER A 64 9.54 -6.29 7.28
C SER A 64 9.57 -6.91 5.88
N SER A 65 8.51 -7.62 5.48
CA SER A 65 8.41 -8.27 4.17
C SER A 65 7.59 -7.45 3.18
N LEU A 66 8.11 -7.29 1.95
CA LEU A 66 7.42 -6.60 0.84
C LEU A 66 6.94 -7.62 -0.19
N ILE A 67 5.66 -7.55 -0.57
CA ILE A 67 5.09 -8.37 -1.64
C ILE A 67 4.77 -7.49 -2.84
N MET A 68 5.38 -7.80 -3.97
CA MET A 68 5.14 -7.14 -5.25
C MET A 68 4.08 -7.91 -6.03
N LEU A 69 3.04 -7.22 -6.50
CA LEU A 69 2.08 -7.80 -7.43
C LEU A 69 2.68 -7.87 -8.85
N HIS A 70 2.23 -8.85 -9.64
CA HIS A 70 2.51 -8.81 -11.07
C HIS A 70 1.81 -7.62 -11.74
N PRO A 71 2.25 -7.19 -12.95
CA PRO A 71 1.56 -6.15 -13.70
C PRO A 71 0.07 -6.47 -13.85
N ARG A 72 -0.80 -5.48 -13.56
CA ARG A 72 -2.27 -5.61 -13.56
C ARG A 72 -2.87 -6.55 -12.50
N GLY A 73 -2.08 -7.13 -11.60
CA GLY A 73 -2.57 -8.04 -10.55
C GLY A 73 -3.59 -7.42 -9.61
N ILE A 74 -3.60 -6.09 -9.49
CA ILE A 74 -4.62 -5.38 -8.72
C ILE A 74 -6.03 -5.43 -9.31
N MET A 75 -6.16 -5.63 -10.63
CA MET A 75 -7.46 -5.75 -11.32
C MET A 75 -7.96 -7.20 -11.35
N ASP A 76 -7.08 -8.16 -11.04
CA ASP A 76 -7.41 -9.57 -10.96
C ASP A 76 -7.72 -9.90 -9.50
N VAL A 77 -9.01 -9.87 -9.16
CA VAL A 77 -9.48 -10.05 -7.78
C VAL A 77 -9.27 -11.47 -7.26
N ASP A 78 -9.24 -12.47 -8.14
CA ASP A 78 -8.92 -13.86 -7.79
C ASP A 78 -7.45 -14.02 -7.43
N TYR A 79 -6.57 -13.49 -8.28
CA TYR A 79 -5.14 -13.45 -7.99
C TYR A 79 -4.84 -12.63 -6.74
N LEU A 80 -5.49 -11.47 -6.57
CA LEU A 80 -5.29 -10.65 -5.38
C LEU A 80 -5.72 -11.41 -4.12
N ALA A 81 -6.85 -12.12 -4.16
CA ALA A 81 -7.28 -12.97 -3.06
C ALA A 81 -6.29 -14.12 -2.78
N SER A 82 -5.72 -14.75 -3.81
CA SER A 82 -4.70 -15.79 -3.62
C SER A 82 -3.42 -15.22 -3.01
N VAL A 83 -2.97 -14.03 -3.43
CA VAL A 83 -1.80 -13.36 -2.83
C VAL A 83 -2.04 -13.06 -1.35
N PHE A 84 -3.20 -12.52 -0.99
CA PHE A 84 -3.55 -12.26 0.41
C PHE A 84 -3.46 -13.52 1.27
N LYS A 85 -4.00 -14.63 0.76
CA LYS A 85 -4.00 -15.92 1.43
C LYS A 85 -2.59 -16.53 1.53
N ASP A 86 -1.87 -16.59 0.42
CA ASP A 86 -0.62 -17.34 0.31
C ASP A 86 0.58 -16.59 0.92
N LYS A 87 0.50 -15.26 0.95
CA LYS A 87 1.57 -14.40 1.48
C LYS A 87 1.25 -13.80 2.85
N ASN A 88 0.08 -14.11 3.43
CA ASN A 88 -0.36 -13.59 4.74
C ASN A 88 -0.23 -12.07 4.82
N ILE A 89 -0.82 -11.35 3.85
CA ILE A 89 -0.74 -9.88 3.82
C ILE A 89 -1.35 -9.30 5.10
N THR A 90 -0.59 -8.45 5.78
CA THR A 90 -1.02 -7.83 7.05
C THR A 90 -1.25 -6.33 6.93
N CYS A 91 -0.59 -5.66 5.98
CA CYS A 91 -0.71 -4.23 5.79
C CYS A 91 -0.89 -3.88 4.32
N ILE A 92 -1.85 -2.99 4.05
CA ILE A 92 -2.15 -2.46 2.72
C ILE A 92 -2.43 -0.97 2.80
N THR A 93 -1.82 -0.20 1.89
CA THR A 93 -2.18 1.20 1.64
C THR A 93 -2.76 1.30 0.22
N THR A 94 -4.00 1.77 0.09
CA THR A 94 -4.67 1.85 -1.23
C THR A 94 -5.74 2.94 -1.25
N VAL A 95 -6.46 3.07 -2.36
CA VAL A 95 -7.57 4.01 -2.52
C VAL A 95 -8.90 3.37 -2.10
N PRO A 96 -9.89 4.17 -1.66
CA PRO A 96 -11.20 3.67 -1.23
C PRO A 96 -11.87 2.73 -2.25
N THR A 97 -11.77 3.05 -3.54
CA THR A 97 -12.40 2.26 -4.60
C THR A 97 -11.85 0.84 -4.69
N ILE A 98 -10.53 0.67 -4.55
CA ILE A 98 -9.90 -0.64 -4.69
C ILE A 98 -10.21 -1.51 -3.48
N ILE A 99 -10.08 -0.95 -2.27
CA ILE A 99 -10.36 -1.71 -1.04
C ILE A 99 -11.84 -2.09 -0.94
N HIS A 100 -12.75 -1.20 -1.36
CA HIS A 100 -14.18 -1.48 -1.43
C HIS A 100 -14.48 -2.64 -2.38
N ASN A 101 -14.01 -2.55 -3.63
CA ASN A 101 -14.24 -3.59 -4.64
C ASN A 101 -13.69 -4.95 -4.18
N PHE A 102 -12.51 -4.97 -3.56
CA PHE A 102 -11.90 -6.19 -3.05
C PHE A 102 -12.72 -6.82 -1.91
N PHE A 103 -13.14 -6.05 -0.91
CA PHE A 103 -13.95 -6.61 0.18
C PHE A 103 -15.34 -7.04 -0.26
N THR A 104 -15.98 -6.31 -1.18
CA THR A 104 -17.24 -6.74 -1.79
C THR A 104 -17.07 -8.06 -2.52
N TYR A 105 -15.99 -8.23 -3.27
CA TYR A 105 -15.66 -9.49 -3.94
C TYR A 105 -15.52 -10.66 -2.94
N LEU A 106 -14.75 -10.46 -1.86
CA LEU A 106 -14.56 -11.48 -0.82
C LEU A 106 -15.88 -11.87 -0.15
N GLN A 107 -16.76 -10.90 0.11
CA GLN A 107 -18.06 -11.15 0.72
C GLN A 107 -18.98 -11.99 -0.19
N GLN A 108 -19.03 -11.65 -1.49
CA GLN A 108 -19.86 -12.37 -2.48
C GLN A 108 -19.43 -13.83 -2.66
N HIS A 109 -18.14 -14.14 -2.46
CA HIS A 109 -17.57 -15.47 -2.67
C HIS A 109 -17.33 -16.24 -1.35
N ASN A 110 -17.78 -15.72 -0.20
CA ASN A 110 -17.55 -16.29 1.13
C ASN A 110 -16.06 -16.50 1.48
N TYR A 111 -15.19 -15.59 0.99
CA TYR A 111 -13.73 -15.62 1.18
C TYR A 111 -13.24 -14.70 2.31
N ASN A 112 -14.10 -14.36 3.27
CA ASN A 112 -13.75 -13.44 4.37
C ASN A 112 -12.49 -13.86 5.15
N LYS A 113 -12.18 -15.16 5.22
CA LYS A 113 -10.96 -15.68 5.85
C LYS A 113 -9.66 -15.26 5.15
N VAL A 114 -9.71 -14.86 3.88
CA VAL A 114 -8.54 -14.38 3.13
C VAL A 114 -7.95 -13.11 3.76
N ALA A 115 -8.80 -12.27 4.33
CA ALA A 115 -8.39 -11.02 4.98
C ALA A 115 -8.10 -11.17 6.48
N GLN A 116 -8.09 -12.40 7.03
CA GLN A 116 -7.97 -12.62 8.48
C GLN A 116 -6.63 -12.18 9.08
N TYR A 117 -5.59 -12.05 8.26
CA TYR A 117 -4.25 -11.61 8.68
C TYR A 117 -4.07 -10.09 8.58
N LEU A 118 -5.03 -9.36 8.00
CA LEU A 118 -4.97 -7.91 7.93
C LEU A 118 -4.97 -7.30 9.33
N ARG A 119 -3.89 -6.58 9.63
CA ARG A 119 -3.67 -5.83 10.84
C ARG A 119 -3.96 -4.34 10.63
N SER A 120 -3.60 -3.82 9.47
CA SER A 120 -3.73 -2.40 9.13
C SER A 120 -4.18 -2.21 7.68
N VAL A 121 -5.16 -1.33 7.50
CA VAL A 121 -5.66 -0.91 6.18
C VAL A 121 -5.65 0.62 6.16
N CYS A 122 -4.75 1.19 5.38
CA CYS A 122 -4.68 2.63 5.15
C CYS A 122 -5.37 2.96 3.82
N SER A 123 -6.40 3.81 3.88
CA SER A 123 -7.11 4.27 2.70
C SER A 123 -6.90 5.76 2.52
N GLY A 124 -6.32 6.17 1.40
CA GLY A 124 -6.00 7.57 1.10
C GLY A 124 -6.13 7.91 -0.38
N GLY A 125 -6.00 9.20 -0.71
CA GLY A 125 -5.84 9.62 -2.10
C GLY A 125 -4.46 9.20 -2.61
N MET A 126 -4.44 8.51 -3.76
CA MET A 126 -3.23 8.35 -4.56
C MET A 126 -3.24 9.43 -5.63
#